data_AF-A0A9X3SCJ3-F1
#
_entry.id   AF-A0A9X3SCJ3-F1
#
_cell.length_a   1.000
_cell.length_b   1.000
_cell.length_c   1.000
_cell.angle_alpha   90.00
_cell.angle_beta   90.00
_cell.angle_gamma   90.00
#
_symmetry.space_group_name_H-M   'P 1'
#
loop_
_entity.id
_entity.type
_entity.pdbx_description
1 polymer ?
#
loop_
_entity_poly.entity_id
_entity_poly.type
_entity_poly.pdbx_seq_one_letter_code
_entity_poly.pdbx_strand_id
1 'polypeptide(L)'
;MNQAVRASAGGPVDAEAIAARARELGVLGWVRPTGELHAEGAPDAVAAVVALLGEDVAGEHVKVEGHEQFGIRGVPAGPFVVEETAKGFVLRLEVDGVMRCWTLAKAPSMDPAVKRMAFEGDAEGVGVWDQGRYEQGGRVAWPEALERGHAVFVLHGSELQGGFALQRIRPRQWLLIKRKDAEARGPA
;
A
#
# COMPACT_ATOMS: atom_id res chain seq x y z
N MET A 1 -22.86 -17.87 5.34
CA MET A 1 -22.72 -16.44 5.71
C MET A 1 -21.24 -16.10 5.69
N ASN A 2 -20.84 -14.94 5.16
CA ASN A 2 -19.45 -14.50 5.24
C ASN A 2 -19.15 -14.02 6.66
N GLN A 3 -17.98 -14.39 7.18
CA GLN A 3 -17.46 -13.90 8.45
C GLN A 3 -16.18 -13.09 8.22
N ALA A 4 -15.79 -12.29 9.21
CA ALA A 4 -14.47 -11.69 9.27
C ALA A 4 -13.80 -12.00 10.61
N VAL A 5 -12.50 -12.26 10.56
CA VAL A 5 -11.67 -12.63 11.72
C VAL A 5 -10.37 -11.84 11.70
N ARG A 6 -9.96 -11.34 12.87
CA ARG A 6 -8.60 -10.85 13.11
C ARG A 6 -7.83 -11.84 13.97
N ALA A 7 -6.57 -12.07 13.64
CA ALA A 7 -5.71 -12.98 14.37
C ALA A 7 -4.28 -12.46 14.39
N SER A 8 -3.46 -12.93 15.33
CA SER A 8 -2.05 -12.58 15.42
C SER A 8 -1.21 -13.77 15.89
N ALA A 9 -0.12 -14.05 15.17
CA ALA A 9 0.84 -15.08 15.53
C ALA A 9 1.76 -14.69 16.71
N GLY A 10 1.79 -13.41 17.11
CA GLY A 10 2.74 -12.89 18.11
C GLY A 10 4.20 -12.86 17.64
N GLY A 11 4.45 -13.08 16.35
CA GLY A 11 5.77 -13.14 15.75
C GLY A 11 5.70 -13.22 14.21
N PRO A 12 6.86 -13.18 13.53
CA PRO A 12 6.90 -13.11 12.08
C PRO A 12 6.38 -14.37 11.39
N VAL A 13 5.77 -14.20 10.22
CA VAL A 13 5.15 -15.27 9.43
C VAL A 13 5.56 -15.22 7.96
N ASP A 14 5.39 -16.33 7.25
CA ASP A 14 5.48 -16.37 5.78
C ASP A 14 4.24 -15.72 5.14
N ALA A 15 4.25 -14.39 5.09
CA ALA A 15 3.16 -13.59 4.56
C ALA A 15 2.86 -13.90 3.07
N GLU A 16 3.85 -14.32 2.29
CA GLU A 16 3.67 -14.67 0.89
C GLU A 16 2.89 -15.98 0.73
N ALA A 17 3.29 -17.03 1.46
CA ALA A 17 2.58 -18.30 1.47
C ALA A 17 1.13 -18.14 1.97
N ILE A 18 0.92 -17.37 3.04
CA ILE A 18 -0.41 -17.07 3.57
C ILE A 18 -1.26 -16.34 2.53
N ALA A 19 -0.72 -15.29 1.92
CA ALA A 19 -1.46 -14.50 0.93
C ALA A 19 -1.77 -15.30 -0.35
N ALA A 20 -0.87 -16.20 -0.78
CA ALA A 20 -1.13 -17.12 -1.88
C ALA A 20 -2.30 -18.04 -1.54
N ARG A 21 -2.24 -18.71 -0.37
CA ARG A 21 -3.28 -19.64 0.06
C ARG A 21 -4.64 -18.99 0.26
N ALA A 22 -4.67 -17.79 0.85
CA ALA A 22 -5.90 -17.04 1.03
C ALA A 22 -6.59 -16.71 -0.32
N ARG A 23 -5.82 -16.35 -1.34
CA ARG A 23 -6.35 -16.08 -2.69
C ARG A 23 -6.92 -17.32 -3.35
N GLU A 24 -6.26 -18.47 -3.22
CA GLU A 24 -6.78 -19.76 -3.72
C GLU A 24 -8.12 -20.12 -3.09
N LEU A 25 -8.28 -19.83 -1.79
CA LEU A 25 -9.48 -20.10 -1.02
C LEU A 25 -10.57 -19.03 -1.18
N GLY A 26 -10.33 -17.97 -1.95
CA GLY A 26 -11.26 -16.85 -2.12
C GLY A 26 -11.46 -16.01 -0.85
N VAL A 27 -10.54 -16.08 0.10
CA VAL A 27 -10.53 -15.25 1.31
C VAL A 27 -10.06 -13.85 0.92
N LEU A 28 -10.68 -12.82 1.49
CA LEU A 28 -10.36 -11.41 1.31
C LEU A 28 -9.72 -10.86 2.59
N GLY A 29 -8.95 -9.78 2.52
CA GLY A 29 -8.28 -9.22 3.70
C GLY A 29 -6.80 -8.97 3.53
N TRP A 30 -6.03 -9.18 4.59
CA TRP A 30 -4.61 -8.91 4.58
C TRP A 30 -3.84 -9.69 5.64
N VAL A 31 -2.55 -9.90 5.38
CA VAL A 31 -1.58 -10.39 6.37
C VAL A 31 -0.40 -9.43 6.44
N ARG A 32 0.21 -9.29 7.62
CA ARG A 32 1.48 -8.59 7.82
C ARG A 32 2.61 -9.59 8.06
N PRO A 33 3.84 -9.32 7.59
CA PRO A 33 5.01 -10.14 7.91
C PRO A 33 5.26 -10.28 9.41
N THR A 34 4.76 -9.36 10.24
CA THR A 34 4.83 -9.36 11.71
C THR A 34 3.81 -10.28 12.39
N GLY A 35 2.94 -10.95 11.63
CA GLY A 35 2.05 -12.00 12.14
C GLY A 35 0.59 -11.59 12.30
N GLU A 36 0.22 -10.33 12.09
CA GLU A 36 -1.19 -9.91 12.14
C GLU A 36 -1.92 -10.24 10.85
N LEU A 37 -3.17 -10.69 10.99
CA LEU A 37 -4.03 -11.14 9.91
C LEU A 37 -5.42 -10.56 10.09
N HIS A 38 -6.04 -10.17 8.99
CA HIS A 38 -7.48 -9.99 8.86
C HIS A 38 -7.98 -10.80 7.68
N ALA A 39 -8.99 -11.63 7.89
CA ALA A 39 -9.51 -12.56 6.89
C ALA A 39 -11.04 -12.50 6.83
N GLU A 40 -11.59 -12.35 5.64
CA GLU A 40 -13.03 -12.28 5.36
C GLU A 40 -13.42 -13.35 4.34
N GLY A 41 -14.51 -14.07 4.58
CA GLY A 41 -15.01 -15.07 3.62
C GLY A 41 -15.84 -16.17 4.24
N ALA A 42 -15.92 -17.30 3.54
CA ALA A 42 -16.59 -18.51 4.03
C ALA A 42 -15.90 -19.02 5.31
N PRO A 43 -16.65 -19.51 6.31
CA PRO A 43 -16.08 -19.84 7.61
C PRO A 43 -14.89 -20.82 7.57
N ASP A 44 -15.01 -21.91 6.83
CA ASP A 44 -13.96 -22.93 6.70
C ASP A 44 -12.73 -22.40 5.98
N ALA A 45 -12.93 -21.54 4.98
CA ALA A 45 -11.83 -20.90 4.24
C ALA A 45 -11.06 -19.92 5.13
N VAL A 46 -11.77 -19.12 5.93
CA VAL A 46 -11.17 -18.20 6.90
C VAL A 46 -10.40 -18.97 7.97
N ALA A 47 -10.98 -20.04 8.52
CA ALA A 47 -10.30 -20.88 9.52
C ALA A 47 -9.02 -21.51 8.95
N ALA A 48 -9.05 -21.99 7.71
CA ALA A 48 -7.87 -22.55 7.05
C ALA A 48 -6.75 -21.51 6.85
N VAL A 49 -7.07 -20.23 6.61
CA VAL A 49 -6.06 -19.16 6.50
C VAL A 49 -5.51 -18.79 7.87
N VAL A 50 -6.36 -18.68 8.91
CA VAL A 50 -5.94 -18.39 10.29
C VAL A 50 -4.98 -19.47 10.81
N ALA A 51 -5.25 -20.74 10.51
CA ALA A 51 -4.40 -21.85 10.92
C ALA A 51 -2.95 -21.77 10.38
N LEU A 52 -2.71 -21.00 9.32
CA LEU A 52 -1.35 -20.79 8.78
C LEU A 52 -0.51 -19.86 9.67
N LEU A 53 -1.11 -19.16 10.64
CA LEU A 53 -0.38 -18.36 11.62
C LEU A 53 0.26 -19.20 12.74
N GLY A 54 -0.24 -20.43 12.95
CA GLY A 54 0.22 -21.34 14.01
C GLY A 54 -0.92 -22.13 14.63
N GLU A 55 -0.60 -23.26 15.26
CA GLU A 55 -1.59 -24.21 15.80
C GLU A 55 -2.43 -23.62 16.95
N ASP A 56 -1.87 -22.69 17.75
CA ASP A 56 -2.52 -22.09 18.91
C ASP A 56 -3.08 -20.68 18.66
N VAL A 57 -3.12 -20.23 17.41
CA VAL A 57 -3.57 -18.86 17.09
C VAL A 57 -5.09 -18.80 17.02
N ALA A 58 -5.69 -18.17 18.03
CA ALA A 58 -7.12 -17.88 18.06
C ALA A 58 -7.46 -16.61 17.29
N GLY A 59 -8.53 -16.67 16.49
CA GLY A 59 -9.08 -15.50 15.81
C GLY A 59 -10.23 -14.85 16.58
N GLU A 60 -10.26 -13.52 16.60
CA GLU A 60 -11.38 -12.71 17.08
C GLU A 60 -12.33 -12.40 15.93
N HIS A 61 -13.63 -12.67 16.09
CA HIS A 61 -14.64 -12.26 15.11
C HIS A 61 -14.81 -10.75 15.09
N VAL A 62 -14.74 -10.18 13.88
CA VAL A 62 -14.91 -8.74 13.65
C VAL A 62 -15.97 -8.48 12.58
N LYS A 63 -16.36 -7.23 12.45
CA LYS A 63 -17.23 -6.81 11.35
C LYS A 63 -16.47 -6.92 10.03
N VAL A 64 -17.17 -7.40 8.99
CA VAL A 64 -16.67 -7.40 7.61
C VAL A 64 -16.39 -5.96 7.17
N GLU A 65 -15.15 -5.67 6.81
CA GLU A 65 -14.66 -4.39 6.30
C GLU A 65 -14.89 -4.27 4.78
N GLY A 66 -15.16 -5.38 4.09
CA GLY A 66 -15.52 -5.37 2.67
C GLY A 66 -14.30 -5.29 1.76
N HIS A 67 -13.23 -6.00 2.12
CA HIS A 67 -12.02 -6.01 1.31
C HIS A 67 -12.29 -6.62 -0.05
N GLU A 68 -11.82 -5.98 -1.12
CA GLU A 68 -12.02 -6.47 -2.49
C GLU A 68 -10.99 -7.56 -2.90
N GLN A 69 -9.93 -7.75 -2.09
CA GLN A 69 -8.86 -8.71 -2.35
C GLN A 69 -8.07 -9.07 -1.09
N PHE A 70 -7.30 -10.16 -1.14
CA PHE A 70 -6.29 -10.49 -0.13
C PHE A 70 -4.89 -9.93 -0.47
N GLY A 71 -4.35 -9.09 0.41
CA GLY A 71 -3.05 -8.42 0.25
C GLY A 71 -2.03 -8.76 1.33
N ILE A 72 -0.77 -8.41 1.09
CA ILE A 72 0.23 -8.28 2.15
C ILE A 72 0.29 -6.79 2.50
N ARG A 73 0.28 -6.45 3.78
CA ARG A 73 0.43 -5.08 4.30
C ARG A 73 1.65 -5.03 5.21
N GLY A 74 2.18 -3.86 5.54
CA GLY A 74 3.27 -3.77 6.51
C GLY A 74 4.64 -4.15 5.97
N VAL A 75 4.81 -4.33 4.65
CA VAL A 75 6.11 -4.62 4.04
C VAL A 75 6.83 -3.28 3.84
N PRO A 76 7.84 -2.93 4.65
CA PRO A 76 8.53 -1.66 4.52
C PRO A 76 9.26 -1.61 3.17
N ALA A 77 9.12 -0.52 2.44
CA ALA A 77 9.79 -0.34 1.15
C ALA A 77 10.89 0.74 1.22
N GLY A 78 10.70 1.81 1.99
CA GLY A 78 11.73 2.82 2.21
C GLY A 78 11.21 4.13 2.80
N PRO A 79 12.06 5.15 2.97
CA PRO A 79 11.63 6.51 3.23
C PRO A 79 11.04 7.18 1.97
N PHE A 80 10.24 8.21 2.21
CA PHE A 80 9.80 9.15 1.18
C PHE A 80 9.95 10.59 1.66
N VAL A 81 10.08 11.50 0.71
CA VAL A 81 10.05 12.95 0.94
C VAL A 81 9.24 13.60 -0.17
N VAL A 82 8.46 14.62 0.17
CA VAL A 82 7.87 15.55 -0.77
C VAL A 82 8.48 16.92 -0.52
N GLU A 83 9.04 17.53 -1.55
CA GLU A 83 9.68 18.83 -1.47
C GLU A 83 8.91 19.86 -2.30
N GLU A 84 8.81 21.09 -1.81
CA GLU A 84 8.34 22.23 -2.61
C GLU A 84 9.43 22.69 -3.58
N THR A 85 8.99 23.27 -4.69
CA THR A 85 9.82 23.94 -5.69
C THR A 85 9.17 25.27 -6.07
N ALA A 86 9.88 26.11 -6.82
CA ALA A 86 9.32 27.36 -7.33
C ALA A 86 8.06 27.19 -8.21
N LYS A 87 7.81 26.00 -8.78
CA LYS A 87 6.72 25.76 -9.75
C LYS A 87 5.84 24.55 -9.43
N GLY A 88 5.97 23.96 -8.25
CA GLY A 88 5.29 22.72 -7.90
C GLY A 88 6.02 21.94 -6.82
N PHE A 89 6.00 20.61 -6.92
CA PHE A 89 6.48 19.69 -5.89
C PHE A 89 7.32 18.57 -6.52
N VAL A 90 8.19 17.96 -5.72
CA VAL A 90 8.93 16.74 -6.06
C VAL A 90 8.57 15.67 -5.05
N LEU A 91 7.96 14.57 -5.50
CA LEU A 91 7.85 13.34 -4.71
C LEU A 91 9.11 12.51 -4.91
N ARG A 92 9.72 12.08 -3.81
CA ARG A 92 10.83 11.12 -3.80
C ARG A 92 10.46 9.87 -3.04
N LEU A 93 10.78 8.72 -3.61
CA LEU A 93 10.70 7.41 -2.97
C LEU A 93 12.08 6.77 -3.03
N GLU A 94 12.59 6.27 -1.92
CA GLU A 94 13.77 5.42 -1.94
C GLU A 94 13.40 4.06 -2.52
N VAL A 95 14.10 3.64 -3.56
CA VAL A 95 13.92 2.33 -4.22
C VAL A 95 15.32 1.76 -4.43
N ASP A 96 15.60 0.58 -3.85
CA ASP A 96 16.91 -0.07 -3.87
C ASP A 96 18.07 0.87 -3.48
N GLY A 97 17.87 1.66 -2.42
CA GLY A 97 18.87 2.61 -1.92
C GLY A 97 19.04 3.88 -2.77
N VAL A 98 18.22 4.08 -3.81
CA VAL A 98 18.27 5.26 -4.68
C VAL A 98 16.97 6.07 -4.56
N MET A 99 17.10 7.38 -4.38
CA MET A 99 15.96 8.30 -4.36
C MET A 99 15.44 8.56 -5.77
N ARG A 100 14.41 7.81 -6.16
CA ARG A 100 13.66 8.04 -7.40
C ARG A 100 12.75 9.24 -7.21
N CYS A 101 12.68 10.14 -8.20
CA CYS A 101 11.94 11.38 -8.08
C CYS A 101 10.97 11.64 -9.24
N TRP A 102 9.84 12.25 -8.88
CA TRP A 102 8.78 12.69 -9.79
C TRP A 102 8.35 14.12 -9.48
N THR A 103 8.31 14.97 -10.51
CA THR A 103 7.84 16.35 -10.39
C THR A 103 6.33 16.45 -10.63
N LEU A 104 5.65 17.27 -9.83
CA LEU A 104 4.21 17.53 -9.91
C LEU A 104 3.96 19.03 -9.94
N ALA A 105 3.06 19.51 -10.82
CA ALA A 105 2.72 20.93 -10.89
C ALA A 105 1.90 21.43 -9.68
N LYS A 106 1.28 20.52 -8.92
CA LYS A 106 0.48 20.79 -7.72
C LYS A 106 0.78 19.72 -6.68
N ALA A 107 0.55 20.04 -5.41
CA ALA A 107 0.74 19.10 -4.31
C ALA A 107 -0.01 17.77 -4.59
N PRO A 108 0.56 16.62 -4.16
CA PRO A 108 -0.18 15.37 -4.13
C PRO A 108 -1.54 15.55 -3.46
N SER A 109 -2.56 14.87 -3.99
CA SER A 109 -3.93 15.04 -3.48
C SER A 109 -4.32 13.84 -2.62
N MET A 110 -5.02 14.10 -1.53
CA MET A 110 -5.70 13.08 -0.73
C MET A 110 -7.09 12.72 -1.28
N ASP A 111 -7.53 13.34 -2.38
CA ASP A 111 -8.80 13.04 -3.04
C ASP A 111 -8.59 11.96 -4.14
N PRO A 112 -9.21 10.77 -4.04
CA PRO A 112 -9.10 9.71 -5.05
C PRO A 112 -9.62 10.09 -6.44
N ALA A 113 -10.49 11.11 -6.54
CA ALA A 113 -10.98 11.61 -7.83
C ALA A 113 -9.93 12.48 -8.55
N VAL A 114 -8.94 13.01 -7.83
CA VAL A 114 -7.93 13.92 -8.36
C VAL A 114 -6.66 13.15 -8.76
N LYS A 115 -6.44 13.02 -10.07
CA LYS A 115 -5.21 12.44 -10.63
C LYS A 115 -4.17 13.53 -10.84
N ARG A 116 -2.95 13.33 -10.31
CA ARG A 116 -1.83 14.26 -10.53
C ARG A 116 -0.90 13.72 -11.60
N MET A 117 -0.62 14.51 -12.63
CA MET A 117 0.48 14.21 -13.54
C MET A 117 1.80 14.33 -12.80
N ALA A 118 2.68 13.35 -13.00
CA ALA A 118 3.96 13.23 -12.35
C ALA A 118 5.03 12.89 -13.41
N PHE A 119 6.11 13.65 -13.47
CA PHE A 119 7.18 13.43 -14.46
C PHE A 119 8.45 12.93 -13.78
N GLU A 120 8.90 11.76 -14.21
CA GLU A 120 10.06 11.07 -13.64
C GLU A 120 11.39 11.64 -14.16
N GLY A 121 12.33 11.84 -13.25
CA GLY A 121 13.68 12.30 -13.53
C GLY A 121 14.16 13.34 -12.54
N ASP A 122 15.35 13.87 -12.80
CA ASP A 122 16.05 14.74 -11.85
C ASP A 122 15.30 16.05 -11.58
N ALA A 123 15.26 16.42 -10.31
CA ALA A 123 14.65 17.67 -9.85
C ALA A 123 15.32 18.13 -8.55
N GLU A 124 15.36 19.45 -8.36
CA GLU A 124 15.82 20.08 -7.13
C GLU A 124 14.62 20.53 -6.28
N GLY A 125 14.63 20.17 -5.01
CA GLY A 125 13.69 20.65 -4.00
C GLY A 125 14.27 21.85 -3.25
N VAL A 126 13.40 22.72 -2.75
CA VAL A 126 13.78 23.92 -1.97
C VAL A 126 13.50 23.72 -0.48
N GLY A 127 12.46 22.96 -0.13
CA GLY A 127 12.12 22.69 1.27
C GLY A 127 11.17 21.50 1.41
N VAL A 128 11.26 20.79 2.53
CA VAL A 128 10.42 19.62 2.81
C VAL A 128 8.99 20.06 3.12
N TRP A 129 8.04 19.54 2.36
CA TRP A 129 6.60 19.70 2.55
C TRP A 129 6.00 18.56 3.37
N ASP A 130 6.42 17.32 3.08
CA ASP A 130 6.03 16.12 3.83
C ASP A 130 7.17 15.10 3.78
N GLN A 131 7.22 14.21 4.75
CA GLN A 131 8.20 13.13 4.79
C GLN A 131 7.72 11.99 5.68
N GLY A 132 8.25 10.80 5.44
CA GLY A 132 7.94 9.65 6.27
C GLY A 132 8.49 8.37 5.70
N ARG A 133 7.82 7.26 6.02
CA ARG A 133 8.11 5.95 5.45
C ARG A 133 6.97 5.48 4.58
N TYR A 134 7.26 4.57 3.67
CA TYR A 134 6.26 3.93 2.85
C TYR A 134 6.41 2.42 2.84
N GLU A 135 5.28 1.76 2.62
CA GLU A 135 5.17 0.32 2.51
C GLU A 135 4.76 -0.08 1.09
N GLN A 136 5.11 -1.30 0.69
CA GLN A 136 4.53 -1.91 -0.49
C GLN A 136 3.02 -2.15 -0.25
N GLY A 137 2.19 -1.69 -1.18
CA GLY A 137 0.74 -1.87 -1.14
C GLY A 137 0.20 -2.77 -2.26
N GLY A 138 1.04 -3.11 -3.25
CA GLY A 138 0.70 -3.94 -4.40
C GLY A 138 1.17 -5.40 -4.28
N ARG A 139 0.70 -6.24 -5.21
CA ARG A 139 1.15 -7.64 -5.33
C ARG A 139 2.56 -7.78 -5.89
N VAL A 140 3.02 -6.78 -6.63
CA VAL A 140 4.34 -6.75 -7.25
C VAL A 140 5.28 -6.02 -6.32
N ALA A 141 6.42 -6.63 -6.02
CA ALA A 141 7.46 -6.04 -5.21
C ALA A 141 8.11 -4.83 -5.90
N TRP A 142 8.69 -3.96 -5.10
CA TRP A 142 9.63 -2.96 -5.61
C TRP A 142 11.00 -3.63 -5.83
N PRO A 143 11.77 -3.26 -6.86
CA PRO A 143 11.53 -2.21 -7.86
C PRO A 143 10.61 -2.61 -9.03
N GLU A 144 10.32 -3.90 -9.22
CA GLU A 144 9.62 -4.45 -10.40
C GLU A 144 8.28 -3.74 -10.67
N ALA A 145 7.55 -3.33 -9.63
CA ALA A 145 6.30 -2.58 -9.76
C ALA A 145 6.46 -1.28 -10.59
N LEU A 146 7.59 -0.56 -10.41
CA LEU A 146 7.91 0.59 -11.25
C LEU A 146 8.26 0.18 -12.67
N GLU A 147 9.03 -0.89 -12.86
CA GLU A 147 9.41 -1.36 -14.19
C GLU A 147 8.18 -1.74 -15.02
N ARG A 148 7.20 -2.37 -14.40
CA ARG A 148 5.89 -2.68 -15.00
C ARG A 148 5.00 -1.46 -15.23
N GLY A 149 5.32 -0.33 -14.60
CA GLY A 149 4.60 0.93 -14.78
C GLY A 149 3.35 1.06 -13.94
N HIS A 150 3.19 0.21 -12.91
CA HIS A 150 2.09 0.30 -11.97
C HIS A 150 2.57 -0.10 -10.58
N ALA A 151 2.80 0.89 -9.73
CA ALA A 151 3.26 0.68 -8.37
C ALA A 151 2.23 1.18 -7.37
N VAL A 152 1.85 0.31 -6.43
CA VAL A 152 0.91 0.63 -5.35
C VAL A 152 1.66 0.57 -4.03
N PHE A 153 1.49 1.60 -3.21
CA PHE A 153 2.23 1.80 -1.98
C PHE A 153 1.39 2.53 -0.95
N VAL A 154 1.77 2.43 0.32
CA VAL A 154 1.11 3.10 1.44
C VAL A 154 2.08 4.13 2.02
N LEU A 155 1.68 5.39 2.08
CA LEU A 155 2.47 6.47 2.68
C LEU A 155 2.09 6.65 4.16
N HIS A 156 3.12 6.91 4.97
CA HIS A 156 3.00 7.21 6.40
C HIS A 156 3.71 8.54 6.70
N GLY A 157 3.17 9.65 6.16
CA GLY A 157 3.60 11.02 6.47
C GLY A 157 2.59 11.76 7.34
N SER A 158 2.84 13.06 7.55
CA SER A 158 1.87 13.92 8.23
C SER A 158 0.76 14.36 7.28
N GLU A 159 1.11 14.70 6.03
CA GLU A 159 0.16 15.16 5.03
C GLU A 159 -0.38 14.01 4.17
N LEU A 160 0.50 13.13 3.72
CA LEU A 160 0.16 11.99 2.86
C LEU A 160 0.09 10.70 3.68
N GLN A 161 -1.12 10.15 3.76
CA GLN A 161 -1.43 8.95 4.51
C GLN A 161 -2.22 7.95 3.66
N GLY A 162 -2.01 6.67 3.91
CA GLY A 162 -2.76 5.60 3.25
C GLY A 162 -2.25 5.28 1.84
N GLY A 163 -3.09 4.58 1.07
CA GLY A 163 -2.71 4.01 -0.22
C GLY A 163 -2.63 5.04 -1.35
N PHE A 164 -1.59 4.90 -2.18
CA PHE A 164 -1.37 5.64 -3.42
C PHE A 164 -0.96 4.68 -4.54
N ALA A 165 -1.10 5.14 -5.78
CA ALA A 165 -0.60 4.45 -6.96
C ALA A 165 0.16 5.41 -7.88
N LEU A 166 1.30 4.94 -8.40
CA LEU A 166 1.99 5.51 -9.56
C LEU A 166 1.67 4.65 -10.79
N GLN A 167 0.97 5.24 -11.77
CA GLN A 167 0.62 4.60 -13.03
C GLN A 167 1.33 5.30 -14.20
N ARG A 168 2.25 4.61 -14.87
CA ARG A 168 2.92 5.14 -16.06
C ARG A 168 1.94 5.16 -17.23
N ILE A 169 1.89 6.28 -17.94
CA ILE A 169 1.07 6.45 -19.15
C ILE A 169 1.93 6.58 -20.41
N ARG A 170 3.15 7.12 -20.28
CA ARG A 170 4.18 7.23 -21.33
C ARG A 170 5.56 7.16 -20.68
N PRO A 171 6.66 6.98 -21.43
CA PRO A 171 8.00 7.04 -20.87
C PRO A 171 8.18 8.30 -20.02
N ARG A 172 8.59 8.11 -18.75
CA ARG A 172 8.79 9.16 -17.74
C ARG A 172 7.54 10.00 -17.39
N GLN A 173 6.35 9.67 -17.88
CA GLN A 173 5.10 10.36 -17.54
C GLN A 173 4.17 9.40 -16.79
N TRP A 174 3.78 9.82 -15.60
CA TRP A 174 3.05 9.02 -14.62
C TRP A 174 1.84 9.77 -14.11
N LEU A 175 0.90 9.04 -13.55
CA LEU A 175 -0.17 9.56 -12.72
C LEU A 175 0.08 9.12 -11.29
N LEU A 176 0.13 10.07 -10.36
CA LEU A 176 0.01 9.82 -8.93
C LEU A 176 -1.47 9.92 -8.54
N ILE A 177 -1.99 8.86 -7.92
CA ILE A 177 -3.41 8.70 -7.63
C ILE A 177 -3.58 8.21 -6.20
N LYS A 178 -4.38 8.92 -5.40
CA LYS A 178 -4.81 8.45 -4.08
C LYS A 178 -5.76 7.26 -4.24
N ARG A 179 -5.56 6.20 -3.46
CA ARG A 179 -6.48 5.07 -3.38
C ARG A 179 -7.70 5.43 -2.54
N LYS A 180 -8.85 4.84 -2.88
CA LYS A 180 -10.03 4.84 -2.01
C LYS A 180 -9.74 3.95 -0.80
N ASP A 181 -9.57 4.55 0.36
CA ASP A 181 -9.36 3.91 1.66
C ASP A 181 -9.83 4.88 2.76
N ALA A 182 -9.64 4.48 4.03
CA ALA A 182 -10.07 5.26 5.19
C ALA A 182 -9.40 6.64 5.32
N GLU A 183 -8.23 6.84 4.70
CA GLU A 183 -7.48 8.11 4.75
C GLU A 183 -7.87 9.07 3.63
N ALA A 184 -8.67 8.63 2.65
CA ALA A 184 -9.08 9.46 1.54
C ALA A 184 -9.88 10.70 2.02
N ARG A 185 -9.51 11.88 1.50
CA ARG A 185 -10.15 13.16 1.77
C ARG A 185 -10.70 13.71 0.45
N GLY A 186 -11.99 13.53 0.22
CA GLY A 186 -12.71 14.00 -0.96
C GLY A 186 -14.22 13.92 -0.73
N PRO A 187 -15.06 14.56 -1.57
CA PRO A 187 -16.50 14.42 -1.45
C PRO A 187 -16.91 12.95 -1.61
N ALA A 188 -17.80 12.49 -0.74
CA ALA A 188 -18.35 11.13 -0.72
C ALA A 188 -19.17 10.80 -1.97
#